data_AF-A0A376S7E8-F1
#
_entry.id   AF-A0A376S7E8-F1
#
_cell.length_a   1.000
_cell.length_b   1.000
_cell.length_c   1.000
_cell.angle_alpha   90.00
_cell.angle_beta   90.00
_cell.angle_gamma   90.00
#
_symmetry.space_group_name_H-M   'P 1'
#
loop_
_entity.id
_entity.type
_entity.pdbx_description
1 polymer ?
#
loop_
_entity_poly.entity_id
_entity_poly.type
_entity_poly.pdbx_seq_one_letter_code
_entity_poly.pdbx_strand_id
1 'polypeptide(L)'
;MIDATFADRVFFCNSGAEANEAALKLARKFAHDRYGSHKSGIVAFKNAFHGRTLFTVSAGGQPAYSQDFAPLPPIFVMPHITILTLPAR
;
A
#
# COMPACT_ATOMS: atom_id res chain seq x y z
N MET A 1 22.92 9.81 3.70
CA MET A 1 21.86 8.79 3.46
C MET A 1 20.64 9.41 2.80
N ILE A 2 20.20 10.59 3.24
CA ILE A 2 19.14 11.35 2.56
C ILE A 2 19.67 12.13 1.35
N ASP A 3 20.88 12.69 1.46
CA ASP A 3 21.47 13.62 0.46
C ASP A 3 21.77 13.01 -0.92
N ALA A 4 21.71 11.68 -1.02
CA ALA A 4 21.91 10.93 -2.27
C ALA A 4 20.59 10.38 -2.85
N THR A 5 19.45 10.75 -2.28
CA THR A 5 18.12 10.23 -2.64
C THR A 5 17.11 11.37 -2.75
N PHE A 6 15.89 11.07 -3.20
CA PHE A 6 14.80 12.05 -3.22
C PHE A 6 14.21 12.35 -1.83
N ALA A 7 14.60 11.61 -0.79
CA ALA A 7 13.90 11.58 0.48
C ALA A 7 14.43 12.61 1.49
N ASP A 8 13.54 13.36 2.14
CA ASP A 8 13.88 14.30 3.23
C ASP A 8 13.98 13.64 4.61
N ARG A 9 13.35 12.47 4.77
CA ARG A 9 13.22 11.72 6.03
C ARG A 9 13.24 10.22 5.76
N VAL A 10 13.68 9.46 6.76
CA VAL A 10 13.75 7.99 6.72
C VAL A 10 13.16 7.37 7.98
N PHE A 11 12.63 6.16 7.84
CA PHE A 11 12.15 5.32 8.94
C PHE A 11 12.83 3.96 8.84
N PHE A 12 13.43 3.50 9.94
CA PHE A 12 14.08 2.20 10.01
C PHE A 12 13.15 1.15 10.62
N CYS A 13 13.20 -0.06 10.06
CA CYS A 13 12.43 -1.21 10.52
C CYS A 13 13.19 -2.50 10.19
N ASN A 14 12.72 -3.62 10.72
CA ASN A 14 13.41 -4.91 10.71
C ASN A 14 13.11 -5.73 9.45
N SER A 15 12.09 -5.37 8.67
CA SER A 15 11.71 -6.12 7.47
C SER A 15 11.02 -5.27 6.40
N GLY A 16 10.99 -5.77 5.17
CA GLY A 16 10.23 -5.15 4.09
C GLY A 16 8.70 -5.13 4.35
N ALA A 17 8.17 -6.09 5.12
CA ALA A 17 6.75 -6.07 5.49
C ALA A 17 6.43 -4.91 6.44
N GLU A 18 7.31 -4.64 7.41
CA GLU A 18 7.19 -3.47 8.30
C GLU A 18 7.36 -2.15 7.53
N ALA A 19 8.29 -2.11 6.57
CA ALA A 19 8.49 -0.94 5.71
C ALA A 19 7.23 -0.63 4.90
N ASN A 20 6.60 -1.65 4.30
CA ASN A 20 5.38 -1.48 3.52
C ASN A 20 4.16 -1.16 4.39
N GLU A 21 4.04 -1.72 5.60
CA GLU A 21 3.03 -1.29 6.59
C GLU A 21 3.18 0.20 6.92
N ALA A 22 4.41 0.64 7.22
CA ALA A 22 4.68 2.05 7.50
C ALA A 22 4.32 2.94 6.31
N ALA A 23 4.67 2.54 5.08
CA ALA A 23 4.33 3.29 3.87
C ALA A 23 2.80 3.38 3.63
N LEU A 24 2.08 2.25 3.73
CA LEU A 24 0.63 2.21 3.55
C LEU A 24 -0.10 3.04 4.62
N LYS A 25 0.34 2.94 5.88
CA LYS A 25 -0.21 3.74 7.00
C LYS A 25 0.09 5.22 6.83
N LEU A 26 1.31 5.58 6.42
CA LEU A 26 1.69 6.97 6.19
C LEU A 26 0.87 7.60 5.06
N ALA A 27 0.71 6.89 3.93
CA ALA A 27 -0.13 7.35 2.82
C ALA A 27 -1.58 7.58 3.27
N ARG A 28 -2.16 6.66 4.04
CA ARG A 28 -3.52 6.81 4.59
C ARG A 28 -3.63 7.94 5.60
N LYS A 29 -2.67 8.09 6.52
CA LYS A 29 -2.67 9.18 7.51
C LYS A 29 -2.56 10.54 6.83
N PHE A 30 -1.64 10.68 5.88
CA PHE A 30 -1.49 11.89 5.09
C PHE A 30 -2.77 12.23 4.33
N ALA A 31 -3.38 11.24 3.68
CA ALA A 31 -4.63 11.44 2.94
C ALA A 31 -5.79 11.83 3.87
N HIS A 32 -5.90 11.17 5.03
CA HIS A 32 -6.87 11.51 6.07
C HIS A 32 -6.71 12.94 6.56
N ASP A 33 -5.49 13.35 6.90
CA ASP A 33 -5.22 14.67 7.47
C ASP A 33 -5.46 15.80 6.47
N ARG A 34 -5.13 15.56 5.19
CA ARG A 34 -5.18 16.60 4.16
C ARG A 34 -6.49 16.66 3.39
N TYR A 35 -7.17 15.52 3.24
CA TYR A 35 -8.37 15.42 2.41
C TYR A 35 -9.57 14.82 3.14
N GLY A 36 -9.41 14.33 4.37
CA GLY A 36 -10.48 13.74 5.18
C GLY A 36 -10.58 12.22 5.07
N SER A 37 -11.35 11.62 5.99
CA SER A 37 -11.46 10.16 6.18
C SER A 37 -11.99 9.38 4.97
N HIS A 38 -12.71 10.05 4.07
CA HIS A 38 -13.23 9.46 2.85
C HIS A 38 -12.14 9.10 1.83
N LYS A 39 -10.95 9.74 1.87
CA LYS A 39 -9.84 9.47 0.95
C LYS A 39 -8.91 8.39 1.52
N SER A 40 -9.40 7.16 1.62
CA SER A 40 -8.67 6.02 2.22
C SER A 40 -8.37 4.86 1.27
N GLY A 41 -8.81 4.96 0.01
CA GLY A 41 -8.62 3.93 -1.00
C GLY A 41 -7.15 3.69 -1.35
N ILE A 42 -6.78 2.42 -1.48
CA ILE A 42 -5.46 1.97 -1.97
C ILE A 42 -5.67 1.17 -3.24
N VAL A 43 -4.87 1.47 -4.25
CA VAL A 43 -4.79 0.71 -5.50
C VAL A 43 -3.53 -0.12 -5.48
N ALA A 44 -3.67 -1.41 -5.77
CA ALA A 44 -2.56 -2.34 -5.91
C ALA A 44 -2.74 -3.19 -7.17
N PHE A 45 -1.82 -4.09 -7.46
CA PHE A 45 -1.83 -4.91 -8.66
C PHE A 45 -1.94 -6.40 -8.33
N LYS A 46 -2.62 -7.17 -9.18
CA LYS A 46 -2.58 -8.63 -9.11
C LYS A 46 -1.15 -9.12 -9.24
N ASN A 47 -0.85 -10.22 -8.57
CA ASN A 47 0.47 -10.87 -8.56
C ASN A 47 1.60 -10.03 -7.92
N ALA A 48 1.28 -8.98 -7.16
CA ALA A 48 2.26 -8.24 -6.38
C ALA A 48 2.67 -9.00 -5.11
N PHE A 49 3.74 -8.54 -4.45
CA PHE A 49 4.15 -9.06 -3.16
C PHE A 49 4.70 -7.93 -2.29
N HIS A 50 4.03 -7.64 -1.17
CA HIS A 50 4.38 -6.54 -0.26
C HIS A 50 4.69 -7.01 1.16
N GLY A 51 4.64 -8.31 1.43
CA GLY A 51 4.83 -8.87 2.76
C GLY A 51 3.68 -9.79 3.17
N ARG A 52 3.71 -10.21 4.44
CA ARG A 52 2.80 -11.20 5.03
C ARG A 52 1.98 -10.66 6.21
N THR A 53 2.13 -9.38 6.56
CA THR A 53 1.20 -8.75 7.50
C THR A 53 -0.17 -8.57 6.85
N LEU A 54 -1.24 -8.46 7.64
CA LEU A 54 -2.61 -8.46 7.11
C LEU A 54 -2.84 -7.36 6.06
N PHE A 55 -2.26 -6.17 6.24
CA PHE A 55 -2.43 -5.09 5.26
C PHE A 55 -1.59 -5.32 4.00
N THR A 56 -0.34 -5.75 4.16
CA THR A 56 0.59 -5.96 3.04
C THR A 56 0.21 -7.17 2.19
N VAL A 57 -0.27 -8.25 2.80
CA VAL A 57 -0.75 -9.44 2.06
C VAL A 57 -2.03 -9.14 1.29
N SER A 58 -2.91 -8.29 1.84
CA SER A 58 -4.11 -7.81 1.15
C SER A 58 -3.75 -6.93 -0.06
N ALA A 59 -2.67 -6.14 0.05
CA ALA A 59 -2.13 -5.36 -1.07
C ALA A 59 -1.42 -6.22 -2.12
N GLY A 60 -1.00 -7.46 -1.81
CA GLY A 60 -0.30 -8.34 -2.75
C GLY A 60 -1.17 -8.86 -3.89
N GLY A 61 -2.50 -8.90 -3.74
CA GLY A 61 -3.39 -9.29 -4.83
C GLY A 61 -3.23 -10.75 -5.28
N GLN A 62 -2.85 -11.64 -4.36
CA GLN A 62 -2.71 -13.08 -4.56
C GLN A 62 -3.59 -13.84 -3.53
N PRO A 63 -4.80 -14.30 -3.91
CA PRO A 63 -5.77 -14.89 -2.97
C PRO A 63 -5.23 -16.04 -2.15
N ALA A 64 -4.36 -16.88 -2.73
CA ALA A 64 -3.72 -18.01 -2.03
C ALA A 64 -2.95 -17.62 -0.76
N TYR A 65 -2.62 -16.34 -0.58
CA TYR A 65 -1.89 -15.85 0.58
C TYR A 65 -2.75 -15.06 1.58
N SER A 66 -3.98 -14.67 1.21
CA SER A 66 -4.81 -13.78 2.04
C SER A 66 -6.22 -14.30 2.31
N GLN A 67 -6.78 -15.19 1.47
CA GLN A 67 -8.20 -15.52 1.46
C GLN A 67 -8.73 -16.07 2.80
N ASP A 68 -7.91 -16.83 3.53
CA ASP A 68 -8.30 -17.49 4.78
C ASP A 68 -8.23 -16.56 6.00
N PHE A 69 -7.82 -15.29 5.82
CA PHE A 69 -7.68 -14.30 6.90
C PHE A 69 -8.71 -13.17 6.83
N ALA A 70 -9.81 -13.38 6.10
CA ALA A 70 -10.89 -12.41 6.00
C ALA A 70 -11.52 -12.09 7.38
N PRO A 71 -12.03 -10.86 7.60
CA PRO A 71 -12.16 -9.77 6.64
C PRO A 71 -10.83 -9.05 6.38
N LEU A 72 -10.52 -8.86 5.09
CA LEU A 72 -9.30 -8.18 4.66
C LEU A 72 -9.49 -6.66 4.63
N PRO A 73 -8.43 -5.87 4.93
CA PRO A 73 -8.41 -4.45 4.64
C PRO A 73 -8.82 -4.15 3.18
N PRO A 74 -9.67 -3.14 2.95
CA PRO A 74 -10.15 -2.84 1.60
C PRO A 74 -9.01 -2.35 0.71
N ILE A 75 -8.73 -3.09 -0.37
CA ILE A 75 -7.76 -2.76 -1.41
C ILE A 75 -8.44 -2.93 -2.77
N PHE A 76 -8.27 -1.96 -3.67
CA PHE A 76 -8.66 -2.10 -5.07
C PHE A 76 -7.52 -2.75 -5.86
N VAL A 77 -7.65 -4.03 -6.20
CA VAL A 77 -6.61 -4.79 -6.91
C VAL A 77 -6.87 -4.77 -8.41
N MET A 78 -5.99 -4.11 -9.17
CA MET A 78 -6.03 -4.04 -10.63
C MET A 78 -5.43 -5.30 -11.27
N PRO A 79 -6.03 -5.84 -12.36
CA PRO A 79 -5.58 -7.07 -12.99
C PRO A 79 -4.23 -6.97 -13.71
N HIS A 80 -3.88 -5.80 -14.23
CA HIS A 80 -2.64 -5.54 -14.98
C HIS A 80 -2.13 -4.13 -14.70
N ILE A 81 -0.82 -3.90 -14.89
CA ILE A 81 -0.26 -2.55 -15.04
C ILE A 81 -0.69 -2.04 -16.42
N THR A 82 -1.90 -1.52 -16.50
CA THR A 82 -2.31 -0.72 -17.65
C THR A 82 -2.10 0.72 -17.26
N ILE A 83 -1.19 1.42 -17.94
CA ILE A 83 -1.07 2.88 -17.84
C ILE A 83 -2.27 3.47 -18.57
N LEU A 84 -3.46 3.31 -18.00
CA LEU A 84 -4.56 4.22 -18.27
C LEU A 84 -4.28 5.39 -17.35
N THR A 85 -4.08 6.57 -17.94
CA THR A 85 -4.13 7.84 -17.22
C THR A 85 -5.30 7.78 -16.25
N LEU A 86 -5.02 7.65 -14.94
CA LEU A 86 -6.05 7.81 -13.93
C LEU A 86 -6.63 9.21 -14.19
N PRO A 87 -7.95 9.35 -14.46
CA PRO A 87 -8.53 10.66 -14.67
C PRO A 87 -8.23 11.46 -13.41
N ALA A 88 -7.48 12.56 -13.60
CA ALA A 88 -7.24 13.53 -12.55
C ALA A 88 -8.62 13.95 -12.03
N ARG A 89 -8.86 13.70 -10.74
CA ARG A 89 -9.93 14.38 -10.01
C ARG A 89 -9.41 15.73 -9.57
#